data_AF-A0A9W8GLA1-F1
#
_entry.id   AF-A0A9W8GLA1-F1
#
_cell.length_a   1.000
_cell.length_b   1.000
_cell.length_c   1.000
_cell.angle_alpha   90.00
_cell.angle_beta   90.00
_cell.angle_gamma   90.00
#
_symmetry.space_group_name_H-M   'P 1'
#
loop_
_entity.id
_entity.type
_entity.pdbx_description
1 polymer ?
#
loop_
_entity_poly.entity_id
_entity_poly.type
_entity_poly.pdbx_seq_one_letter_code
_entity_poly.pdbx_strand_id
1 'polypeptide(L)'
;MDHHQSQTLGRSQRGVDSIRGLREMLSQVEPSKEEEDSSDVDDINTETAINTLYNLLSELGDLNRSNRRTAEHLSEKFHSLQAQLNDNASPHSDDTFHTPPMGRADQRISSTQTDLQATEVDQEERLQRLEEENGALKKDVSVLVAAVKEHQDMGKEYEATLARALVALRSAAFTRHLEIGDIQTRYHELLTAEQSLNTRLQSENLSLRSLLSNTAKVIRTTLADE
;
A
#
# COMPACT_ATOMS: atom_id res chain seq x y z
N MET A 1 -22.79 -50.03 9.46
CA MET A 1 -21.88 -49.37 10.41
C MET A 1 -20.85 -48.64 9.58
N ASP A 2 -21.21 -47.41 9.23
CA ASP A 2 -20.46 -46.50 8.37
C ASP A 2 -19.20 -46.02 9.08
N HIS A 3 -18.04 -46.06 8.41
CA HIS A 3 -16.90 -45.21 8.77
C HIS A 3 -16.35 -44.53 7.51
N HIS A 4 -16.52 -43.21 7.51
CA HIS A 4 -16.13 -42.29 6.46
C HIS A 4 -14.60 -42.21 6.28
N GLN A 5 -14.24 -41.98 5.02
CA GLN A 5 -13.00 -41.38 4.54
C GLN A 5 -12.48 -40.22 5.41
N SER A 6 -11.15 -40.16 5.58
CA SER A 6 -10.43 -38.88 5.57
C SER A 6 -9.06 -39.09 4.93
N GLN A 7 -9.02 -38.95 3.59
CA GLN A 7 -7.80 -38.65 2.86
C GLN A 7 -7.48 -37.17 3.09
N THR A 8 -6.46 -36.85 3.88
CA THR A 8 -5.91 -35.49 3.95
C THR A 8 -4.91 -35.31 2.82
N LEU A 9 -5.31 -34.49 1.84
CA LEU A 9 -4.54 -34.00 0.72
C LEU A 9 -3.17 -33.43 1.13
N GLY A 10 -2.19 -33.67 0.26
CA GLY A 10 -0.82 -33.16 0.33
C GLY A 10 -0.76 -31.64 0.51
N ARG A 11 -0.22 -31.23 1.67
CA ARG A 11 0.13 -29.84 1.98
C ARG A 11 1.46 -29.52 1.32
N SER A 12 1.45 -28.50 0.46
CA SER A 12 2.58 -27.94 -0.28
C SER A 12 3.87 -27.82 0.56
N GLN A 13 4.85 -28.68 0.26
CA GLN A 13 6.20 -28.65 0.82
C GLN A 13 7.09 -27.53 0.23
N ARG A 14 6.69 -26.91 -0.89
CA ARG A 14 7.49 -25.88 -1.57
C ARG A 14 7.64 -24.56 -0.79
N GLY A 15 6.72 -24.26 0.12
CA GLY A 15 6.77 -23.01 0.89
C GLY A 15 7.82 -23.00 2.00
N VAL A 16 8.17 -24.17 2.54
CA VAL A 16 9.06 -24.27 3.71
C VAL A 16 10.53 -24.17 3.30
N ASP A 17 10.87 -24.71 2.12
CA ASP A 17 12.23 -24.66 1.57
C ASP A 17 12.61 -23.25 1.10
N SER A 18 11.66 -22.48 0.55
CA SER A 18 11.88 -21.08 0.14
C SER A 18 12.22 -20.17 1.33
N ILE A 19 11.60 -20.41 2.49
CA ILE A 19 11.86 -19.60 3.70
C ILE A 19 13.22 -19.95 4.31
N ARG A 20 13.65 -21.22 4.21
CA ARG A 20 14.97 -21.65 4.68
C ARG A 20 16.10 -21.06 3.84
N GLY A 21 15.96 -21.07 2.50
CA GLY A 21 16.96 -20.47 1.60
C GLY A 21 17.14 -18.95 1.79
N LEU A 22 16.03 -18.23 2.03
CA LEU A 22 16.09 -16.79 2.33
C LEU A 22 16.77 -16.48 3.67
N ARG A 23 16.65 -17.38 4.66
CA ARG A 23 17.30 -17.23 5.98
C ARG A 23 18.80 -17.46 5.92
N GLU A 24 19.26 -18.39 5.08
CA GLU A 24 20.69 -18.63 4.85
C GLU A 24 21.36 -17.46 4.11
N MET A 25 20.68 -16.89 3.11
CA MET A 25 21.17 -15.70 2.38
C MET A 25 21.33 -14.46 3.28
N LEU A 26 20.44 -14.27 4.25
CA LEU A 26 20.52 -13.16 5.21
C LEU A 26 21.61 -13.34 6.28
N SER A 27 22.13 -14.57 6.47
CA SER A 27 23.18 -14.86 7.45
C SER A 27 24.61 -14.65 6.93
N GLN A 28 24.78 -14.45 5.61
CA GLN A 28 26.09 -14.28 4.96
C GLN A 28 26.47 -12.82 4.69
N VAL A 29 25.65 -11.85 5.11
CA VAL A 29 25.99 -10.42 4.99
C VAL A 29 26.69 -9.99 6.28
N GLU A 30 28.01 -10.23 6.33
CA GLU A 30 28.86 -9.52 7.30
C GLU A 30 28.84 -8.02 6.98
N PRO A 31 28.72 -7.13 7.98
CA PRO A 31 28.77 -5.70 7.73
C PRO A 31 30.24 -5.30 7.48
N SER A 32 30.56 -4.98 6.23
CA SER A 32 31.78 -4.25 5.89
C SER A 32 31.77 -2.91 6.62
N LYS A 33 32.72 -2.72 7.53
CA LYS A 33 32.99 -1.42 8.16
C LYS A 33 33.68 -0.52 7.15
N GLU A 34 32.93 0.42 6.59
CA GLU A 34 33.48 1.64 6.02
C GLU A 34 32.99 2.80 6.88
N GLU A 35 33.91 3.30 7.72
CA GLU A 35 33.83 4.61 8.34
C GLU A 35 34.24 5.64 7.28
N GLU A 36 33.31 6.42 6.75
CA GLU A 36 33.61 7.72 6.16
C GLU A 36 32.49 8.71 6.52
N ASP A 37 32.87 9.62 7.41
CA ASP A 37 32.60 11.06 7.36
C ASP A 37 31.25 11.51 6.74
N SER A 38 30.24 11.72 7.59
CA SER A 38 29.07 12.55 7.24
C SER A 38 28.76 13.54 8.36
N SER A 39 29.71 14.45 8.62
CA SER A 39 29.37 15.75 9.18
C SER A 39 28.56 16.54 8.14
N ASP A 40 27.49 17.21 8.57
CA ASP A 40 26.51 17.99 7.78
C ASP A 40 25.32 17.22 7.19
N VAL A 41 24.68 16.37 7.98
CA VAL A 41 23.23 16.16 7.82
C VAL A 41 22.57 17.08 8.83
N ASP A 42 22.04 18.20 8.35
CA ASP A 42 21.15 19.07 9.12
C ASP A 42 20.19 18.21 9.95
N ASP A 43 20.22 18.39 11.27
CA ASP A 43 19.33 17.71 12.20
C ASP A 43 17.88 18.06 11.82
N ILE A 44 17.27 17.26 10.94
CA ILE A 44 15.84 17.36 10.64
C ILE A 44 15.16 17.11 11.97
N ASN A 45 14.67 18.20 12.56
CA ASN A 45 14.06 18.18 13.87
C ASN A 45 13.01 17.08 13.92
N THR A 46 13.13 16.18 14.89
CA THR A 46 12.36 14.92 14.96
C THR A 46 10.85 15.16 14.86
N GLU A 47 10.39 16.29 15.38
CA GLU A 47 9.01 16.76 15.30
C GLU A 47 8.59 17.11 13.87
N THR A 48 9.45 17.79 13.10
CA THR A 48 9.23 18.08 11.68
C THR A 48 9.13 16.78 10.88
N ALA A 49 10.04 15.84 11.09
CA ALA A 49 10.01 14.54 10.40
C ALA A 49 8.72 13.75 10.71
N ILE A 50 8.30 13.72 11.98
CA ILE A 50 7.07 13.05 12.40
C ILE A 50 5.84 13.72 11.80
N ASN A 51 5.78 15.06 11.78
CA ASN A 51 4.67 15.80 11.19
C ASN A 51 4.58 15.56 9.67
N THR A 52 5.71 15.51 8.97
CA THR A 52 5.74 15.17 7.54
C THR A 52 5.23 13.74 7.31
N LEU A 53 5.60 12.79 8.15
CA LEU A 53 5.11 11.40 8.06
C LEU A 53 3.60 11.31 8.30
N TYR A 54 3.06 12.02 9.30
CA TYR A 54 1.60 12.04 9.55
C TYR A 54 0.83 12.63 8.37
N ASN A 55 1.32 13.71 7.78
CA ASN A 55 0.70 14.33 6.61
C ASN A 55 0.72 13.37 5.40
N LEU A 56 1.86 12.74 5.13
CA LEU A 56 1.99 11.76 4.04
C LEU A 56 1.08 10.55 4.25
N LEU A 57 0.97 10.03 5.47
CA LEU A 57 0.07 8.93 5.82
C LEU A 57 -1.41 9.31 5.63
N SER A 58 -1.77 10.56 5.98
CA SER A 58 -3.12 11.07 5.76
C SER A 58 -3.43 11.19 4.27
N GLU A 59 -2.53 11.79 3.49
CA GLU A 59 -2.67 11.93 2.03
C GLU A 59 -2.76 10.58 1.32
N LEU A 60 -1.95 9.60 1.73
CA LEU A 60 -2.05 8.21 1.23
C LEU A 60 -3.39 7.57 1.59
N GLY A 61 -3.92 7.84 2.79
CA GLY A 61 -5.24 7.38 3.21
C GLY A 61 -6.36 7.98 2.35
N ASP A 62 -6.27 9.27 2.03
CA ASP A 62 -7.22 9.96 1.16
C ASP A 62 -7.12 9.49 -0.29
N LEU A 63 -5.91 9.28 -0.79
CA LEU A 63 -5.68 8.75 -2.13
C LEU A 63 -6.24 7.33 -2.27
N ASN A 64 -6.04 6.48 -1.27
CA ASN A 64 -6.59 5.12 -1.26
C ASN A 64 -8.13 5.14 -1.21
N ARG A 65 -8.73 6.02 -0.40
CA ARG A 65 -10.19 6.24 -0.40
C ARG A 65 -10.69 6.73 -1.76
N SER A 66 -9.96 7.64 -2.41
CA SER A 66 -10.29 8.16 -3.74
C SER A 66 -10.24 7.06 -4.81
N ASN A 67 -9.16 6.26 -4.82
CA ASN A 67 -9.00 5.13 -5.74
C ASN A 67 -10.07 4.06 -5.55
N ARG A 68 -10.48 3.80 -4.31
CA ARG A 68 -11.58 2.88 -4.05
C ARG A 68 -12.90 3.38 -4.65
N ARG A 69 -13.21 4.67 -4.50
CA ARG A 69 -14.43 5.26 -5.11
C ARG A 69 -14.39 5.24 -6.62
N THR A 70 -13.23 5.52 -7.24
CA THR A 70 -13.10 5.44 -8.70
C THR A 70 -13.24 4.01 -9.21
N ALA A 71 -12.69 3.03 -8.48
CA ALA A 71 -12.88 1.61 -8.79
C ALA A 71 -14.34 1.17 -8.63
N GLU A 72 -15.04 1.60 -7.58
CA GLU A 72 -16.47 1.34 -7.38
C GLU A 72 -17.30 1.91 -8.54
N HIS A 73 -17.06 3.16 -8.93
CA HIS A 73 -17.74 3.81 -10.06
C HIS A 73 -17.43 3.16 -11.42
N LEU A 74 -16.19 2.70 -11.64
CA LEU A 74 -15.85 1.89 -12.82
C LEU A 74 -16.58 0.55 -12.82
N SER A 75 -16.73 -0.09 -11.65
CA SER A 75 -17.49 -1.32 -11.53
C SER A 75 -18.98 -1.10 -11.82
N GLU A 76 -19.58 0.01 -11.36
CA GLU A 76 -20.96 0.37 -11.65
C GLU A 76 -21.18 0.61 -13.15
N LYS A 77 -20.26 1.34 -13.80
CA LYS A 77 -20.28 1.52 -15.25
C LYS A 77 -20.17 0.18 -16.00
N PHE A 78 -19.32 -0.71 -15.53
CA PHE A 78 -19.19 -2.05 -16.12
C PHE A 78 -20.49 -2.86 -15.99
N HIS A 79 -21.12 -2.86 -14.81
CA HIS A 79 -22.41 -3.54 -14.62
C HIS A 79 -23.53 -2.92 -15.45
N SER A 80 -23.56 -1.59 -15.58
CA SER A 80 -24.53 -0.89 -16.44
C SER A 80 -24.35 -1.24 -17.91
N LEU A 81 -23.10 -1.27 -18.40
CA LEU A 81 -22.79 -1.71 -19.76
C LEU A 81 -23.15 -3.19 -19.98
N GLN A 82 -22.88 -4.05 -18.99
CA GLN A 82 -23.24 -5.46 -19.06
C GLN A 82 -24.77 -5.67 -19.10
N ALA A 83 -25.52 -4.85 -18.35
CA ALA A 83 -26.98 -4.85 -18.38
C ALA A 83 -27.51 -4.38 -19.75
N GLN A 84 -26.98 -3.29 -20.30
CA GLN A 84 -27.35 -2.82 -21.64
C GLN A 84 -27.03 -3.84 -22.74
N LEU A 85 -25.93 -4.58 -22.59
CA LEU A 85 -25.56 -5.63 -23.55
C LEU A 85 -26.49 -6.85 -23.45
N ASN A 86 -26.93 -7.20 -22.25
CA ASN A 86 -27.93 -8.25 -22.04
C ASN A 86 -29.34 -7.83 -22.51
N ASP A 87 -29.73 -6.58 -22.30
CA ASP A 87 -31.02 -6.04 -22.78
C ASP A 87 -31.05 -5.97 -24.31
N ASN A 88 -29.93 -5.60 -24.95
CA ASN A 88 -29.80 -5.62 -26.41
C ASN A 88 -29.62 -7.03 -27.00
N ALA A 89 -29.19 -8.02 -26.19
CA ALA A 89 -29.10 -9.42 -26.58
C ALA A 89 -30.39 -10.21 -26.35
N SER A 90 -31.43 -9.59 -25.78
CA SER A 90 -32.77 -10.14 -25.76
C SER A 90 -33.44 -9.83 -27.11
N PRO A 91 -33.56 -10.80 -28.05
CA PRO A 91 -34.38 -10.55 -29.22
C PRO A 91 -35.79 -10.28 -28.71
N HIS A 92 -36.42 -9.22 -29.19
CA HIS A 92 -37.86 -9.00 -29.04
C HIS A 92 -38.61 -10.23 -29.56
N SER A 93 -38.87 -11.19 -28.66
CA SER A 93 -39.90 -12.19 -28.81
C SER A 93 -41.23 -11.49 -28.56
N ASP A 94 -41.65 -10.69 -29.53
CA ASP A 94 -43.03 -10.20 -29.62
C ASP A 94 -43.57 -10.57 -31.00
N ASP A 95 -43.50 -11.87 -31.27
CA ASP A 95 -44.21 -12.54 -32.36
C ASP A 95 -45.60 -12.93 -31.82
N THR A 96 -46.41 -11.91 -31.51
CA THR A 96 -47.80 -12.11 -31.11
C THR A 96 -48.68 -11.93 -32.34
N PHE A 97 -48.89 -13.04 -33.05
CA PHE A 97 -50.07 -13.38 -33.86
C PHE A 97 -51.00 -12.20 -34.26
N HIS A 98 -50.89 -11.71 -35.51
CA HIS A 98 -52.06 -11.25 -36.25
C HIS A 98 -51.87 -11.42 -37.76
N THR A 99 -52.24 -12.60 -38.24
CA THR A 99 -52.66 -12.82 -39.63
C THR A 99 -53.82 -11.88 -40.01
N PRO A 100 -53.85 -11.33 -41.23
CA PRO A 100 -54.84 -10.32 -41.66
C PRO A 100 -56.18 -10.99 -42.06
N PRO A 101 -57.33 -10.29 -41.99
CA PRO A 101 -58.53 -10.77 -42.64
C PRO A 101 -58.43 -10.50 -44.14
N MET A 102 -58.29 -11.56 -44.93
CA MET A 102 -58.49 -11.55 -46.37
C MET A 102 -59.93 -11.12 -46.69
N GLY A 103 -60.08 -10.00 -47.40
CA GLY A 103 -61.36 -9.48 -47.84
C GLY A 103 -61.26 -8.66 -49.12
N ARG A 104 -61.35 -9.36 -50.26
CA ARG A 104 -61.80 -8.91 -51.60
C ARG A 104 -61.04 -7.80 -52.35
N ALA A 105 -60.37 -8.28 -53.41
CA ALA A 105 -60.48 -7.88 -54.81
C ALA A 105 -60.11 -6.45 -55.28
N ASP A 106 -59.30 -6.48 -56.33
CA ASP A 106 -59.11 -5.52 -57.42
C ASP A 106 -58.03 -4.43 -57.31
N GLN A 107 -57.15 -4.50 -58.31
CA GLN A 107 -56.22 -3.48 -58.84
C GLN A 107 -54.94 -3.20 -58.04
N ARG A 108 -53.83 -3.83 -58.49
CA ARG A 108 -52.53 -3.21 -58.87
C ARG A 108 -51.40 -4.23 -58.76
N ILE A 109 -51.28 -5.10 -59.76
CA ILE A 109 -50.08 -5.92 -59.96
C ILE A 109 -49.15 -5.10 -60.88
N SER A 110 -48.45 -4.10 -60.34
CA SER A 110 -47.34 -3.42 -61.04
C SER A 110 -46.47 -2.50 -60.15
N SER A 111 -46.63 -2.46 -58.83
CA SER A 111 -45.84 -1.55 -57.97
C SER A 111 -45.28 -2.14 -56.68
N THR A 112 -45.56 -3.40 -56.35
CA THR A 112 -45.12 -4.02 -55.08
C THR A 112 -43.78 -4.74 -55.17
N GLN A 113 -43.24 -4.95 -56.38
CA GLN A 113 -41.96 -5.64 -56.55
C GLN A 113 -40.75 -4.70 -56.34
N THR A 114 -40.92 -3.39 -56.55
CA THR A 114 -39.88 -2.38 -56.32
C THR A 114 -39.81 -1.92 -54.85
N ASP A 115 -40.93 -1.90 -54.12
CA ASP A 115 -40.97 -1.49 -52.70
C ASP A 115 -40.41 -2.57 -51.74
N LEU A 116 -40.55 -3.86 -52.08
CA LEU A 116 -39.97 -4.96 -51.29
C LEU A 116 -38.44 -5.04 -51.45
N GLN A 117 -37.92 -4.81 -52.67
CA GLN A 117 -36.48 -4.71 -52.89
C GLN A 117 -35.86 -3.46 -52.24
N ALA A 118 -36.56 -2.33 -52.23
CA ALA A 118 -36.06 -1.11 -51.58
C ALA A 118 -35.99 -1.24 -50.05
N THR A 119 -36.89 -2.03 -49.44
CA THR A 119 -36.89 -2.27 -47.99
C THR A 119 -35.92 -3.37 -47.56
N GLU A 120 -35.68 -4.39 -48.38
CA GLU A 120 -34.62 -5.40 -48.14
C GLU A 120 -33.22 -4.77 -48.23
N VAL A 121 -32.98 -3.90 -49.22
CA VAL A 121 -31.68 -3.20 -49.38
C VAL A 121 -31.40 -2.25 -48.21
N ASP A 122 -32.42 -1.56 -47.68
CA ASP A 122 -32.28 -0.65 -46.52
C ASP A 122 -32.06 -1.43 -45.20
N GLN A 123 -32.58 -2.66 -45.10
CA GLN A 123 -32.30 -3.57 -43.99
C GLN A 123 -30.90 -4.18 -44.05
N GLU A 124 -30.42 -4.55 -45.24
CA GLU A 124 -29.06 -5.06 -45.46
C GLU A 124 -28.00 -3.99 -45.14
N GLU A 125 -28.18 -2.75 -45.59
CA GLU A 125 -27.29 -1.63 -45.21
C GLU A 125 -27.28 -1.38 -43.69
N ARG A 126 -28.44 -1.49 -43.04
CA ARG A 126 -28.55 -1.30 -41.59
C ARG A 126 -27.87 -2.43 -40.81
N LEU A 127 -27.99 -3.67 -41.26
CA LEU A 127 -27.28 -4.82 -40.69
C LEU A 127 -25.77 -4.68 -40.87
N GLN A 128 -25.32 -4.25 -42.04
CA GLN A 128 -23.90 -4.06 -42.32
C GLN A 128 -23.29 -2.96 -41.44
N ARG A 129 -23.99 -1.83 -41.25
CA ARG A 129 -23.55 -0.77 -40.31
C ARG A 129 -23.50 -1.26 -38.87
N LEU A 130 -24.47 -2.06 -38.44
CA LEU A 130 -24.47 -2.66 -37.11
C LEU A 130 -23.32 -3.66 -36.93
N GLU A 131 -22.97 -4.44 -37.95
CA GLU A 131 -21.81 -5.34 -37.90
C GLU A 131 -20.49 -4.59 -37.80
N GLU A 132 -20.33 -3.49 -38.55
CA GLU A 132 -19.16 -2.62 -38.47
C GLU A 132 -19.04 -1.96 -37.09
N GLU A 133 -20.14 -1.42 -36.56
CA GLU A 133 -20.19 -0.80 -35.23
C GLU A 133 -19.90 -1.82 -34.13
N ASN A 134 -20.45 -3.03 -34.23
CA ASN A 134 -20.20 -4.12 -33.28
C ASN A 134 -18.76 -4.63 -33.37
N GLY A 135 -18.16 -4.62 -34.57
CA GLY A 135 -16.73 -4.88 -34.79
C GLY A 135 -15.84 -3.83 -34.11
N ALA A 136 -16.17 -2.55 -34.24
CA ALA A 136 -15.47 -1.45 -33.59
C ALA A 136 -15.59 -1.54 -32.06
N LEU A 137 -16.79 -1.78 -31.53
CA LEU A 137 -17.03 -1.95 -30.09
C LEU A 137 -16.27 -3.14 -29.52
N LYS A 138 -16.21 -4.28 -30.23
CA LYS A 138 -15.41 -5.43 -29.79
C LYS A 138 -13.92 -5.08 -29.67
N LYS A 139 -13.40 -4.28 -30.61
CA LYS A 139 -12.02 -3.81 -30.56
C LYS A 139 -11.79 -2.90 -29.37
N ASP A 140 -12.68 -1.94 -29.13
CA ASP A 140 -12.59 -1.02 -28.00
C ASP A 140 -12.67 -1.75 -26.65
N VAL A 141 -13.58 -2.72 -26.53
CA VAL A 141 -13.67 -3.60 -25.35
C VAL A 141 -12.37 -4.38 -25.16
N SER A 142 -11.76 -4.91 -26.22
CA SER A 142 -10.47 -5.61 -26.13
C SER A 142 -9.35 -4.70 -25.64
N VAL A 143 -9.32 -3.44 -26.09
CA VAL A 143 -8.33 -2.44 -25.63
C VAL A 143 -8.58 -2.11 -24.16
N LEU A 144 -9.83 -1.92 -23.76
CA LEU A 144 -10.18 -1.63 -22.37
C LEU A 144 -9.80 -2.79 -21.43
N VAL A 145 -10.06 -4.04 -21.83
CA VAL A 145 -9.67 -5.22 -21.06
C VAL A 145 -8.15 -5.32 -20.89
N ALA A 146 -7.38 -4.99 -21.95
CA ALA A 146 -5.93 -4.95 -21.86
C ALA A 146 -5.45 -3.87 -20.88
N ALA A 147 -6.01 -2.66 -20.94
CA ALA A 147 -5.68 -1.57 -20.03
C ALA A 147 -6.04 -1.89 -18.58
N VAL A 148 -7.20 -2.49 -18.33
CA VAL A 148 -7.60 -2.93 -16.97
C VAL A 148 -6.64 -3.96 -16.42
N LYS A 149 -6.18 -4.91 -17.25
CA LYS A 149 -5.20 -5.92 -16.84
C LYS A 149 -3.85 -5.29 -16.48
N GLU A 150 -3.38 -4.34 -17.28
CA GLU A 150 -2.16 -3.58 -16.99
C GLU A 150 -2.26 -2.82 -15.66
N HIS A 151 -3.39 -2.12 -15.43
CA HIS A 151 -3.63 -1.45 -14.16
C HIS A 151 -3.70 -2.42 -12.97
N GLN A 152 -4.25 -3.61 -13.16
CA GLN A 152 -4.30 -4.63 -12.12
C GLN A 152 -2.90 -5.15 -11.77
N ASP A 153 -2.05 -5.37 -12.77
CA ASP A 153 -0.68 -5.84 -12.55
C ASP A 153 0.18 -4.74 -11.92
N MET A 154 0.04 -3.49 -12.37
CA MET A 154 0.65 -2.32 -11.74
C MET A 154 0.20 -2.16 -10.28
N GLY A 155 -1.09 -2.38 -10.00
CA GLY A 155 -1.63 -2.36 -8.63
C GLY A 155 -0.97 -3.38 -7.71
N LYS A 156 -0.75 -4.61 -8.19
CA LYS A 156 -0.04 -5.66 -7.43
C LYS A 156 1.42 -5.29 -7.17
N GLU A 157 2.10 -4.65 -8.13
CA GLU A 157 3.48 -4.19 -7.95
C GLU A 157 3.59 -3.09 -6.89
N TYR A 158 2.64 -2.15 -6.88
CA TYR A 158 2.55 -1.14 -5.84
C TYR A 158 2.29 -1.75 -4.48
N GLU A 159 1.35 -2.70 -4.36
CA GLU A 159 1.08 -3.41 -3.10
C GLU A 159 2.33 -4.16 -2.59
N ALA A 160 3.03 -4.86 -3.48
CA ALA A 160 4.27 -5.57 -3.12
C ALA A 160 5.38 -4.61 -2.68
N THR A 161 5.49 -3.45 -3.31
CA THR A 161 6.49 -2.43 -2.95
C THR A 161 6.14 -1.75 -1.63
N LEU A 162 4.87 -1.43 -1.41
CA LEU A 162 4.37 -0.90 -0.14
C LEU A 162 4.60 -1.90 1.00
N ALA A 163 4.32 -3.18 0.79
CA ALA A 163 4.56 -4.22 1.79
C ALA A 163 6.05 -4.30 2.17
N ARG A 164 6.96 -4.24 1.19
CA ARG A 164 8.41 -4.21 1.44
C ARG A 164 8.84 -2.96 2.21
N ALA A 165 8.32 -1.80 1.84
CA ALA A 165 8.60 -0.54 2.52
C ALA A 165 8.13 -0.55 3.99
N LEU A 166 6.93 -1.09 4.26
CA LEU A 166 6.40 -1.22 5.62
C LEU A 166 7.23 -2.16 6.49
N VAL A 167 7.73 -3.28 5.92
CA VAL A 167 8.62 -4.20 6.64
C VAL A 167 9.95 -3.52 6.95
N ALA A 168 10.54 -2.80 5.98
CA ALA A 168 11.78 -2.06 6.19
C ALA A 168 11.62 -0.98 7.28
N LEU A 169 10.52 -0.21 7.22
CA LEU A 169 10.21 0.81 8.23
C LEU A 169 10.05 0.21 9.62
N ARG A 170 9.33 -0.92 9.74
CA ARG A 170 9.17 -1.61 11.01
C ARG A 170 10.51 -2.08 11.58
N SER A 171 11.38 -2.62 10.73
CA SER A 171 12.72 -3.05 11.16
C SER A 171 13.56 -1.87 11.64
N ALA A 172 13.60 -0.78 10.87
CA ALA A 172 14.34 0.43 11.22
C ALA A 172 13.83 1.05 12.53
N ALA A 173 12.52 1.12 12.72
CA ALA A 173 11.91 1.62 13.96
C ALA A 173 12.29 0.76 15.18
N PHE A 174 12.35 -0.56 15.03
CA PHE A 174 12.76 -1.45 16.10
C PHE A 174 14.24 -1.30 16.46
N THR A 175 15.13 -1.22 15.46
CA THR A 175 16.56 -0.96 15.68
C THR A 175 16.77 0.35 16.42
N ARG A 176 16.11 1.43 15.97
CA ARG A 176 16.19 2.74 16.63
C ARG A 176 15.67 2.71 18.07
N HIS A 177 14.64 1.92 18.35
CA HIS A 177 14.14 1.76 19.71
C HIS A 177 15.17 1.10 20.65
N LEU A 178 15.90 0.10 20.16
CA LEU A 178 16.98 -0.54 20.91
C LEU A 178 18.12 0.46 21.17
N GLU A 179 18.54 1.21 20.16
CA GLU A 179 19.58 2.25 20.29
C GLU A 179 19.19 3.33 21.31
N ILE A 180 17.93 3.76 21.32
CA ILE A 180 17.43 4.71 22.33
C ILE A 180 17.53 4.10 23.74
N GLY A 181 17.20 2.82 23.91
CA GLY A 181 17.35 2.13 25.18
C GLY A 181 18.81 2.08 25.67
N ASP A 182 19.75 1.82 24.77
CA ASP A 182 21.18 1.81 25.08
C ASP A 182 21.69 3.20 25.48
N ILE A 183 21.26 4.24 24.75
CA ILE A 183 21.60 5.64 25.05
C ILE A 183 21.03 6.05 26.42
N GLN A 184 19.79 5.70 26.72
CA GLN A 184 19.17 5.99 28.02
C GLN A 184 19.92 5.31 29.17
N THR A 185 20.37 4.08 28.95
CA THR A 185 21.17 3.34 29.95
C THR A 185 22.50 4.05 30.20
N ARG A 186 23.24 4.41 29.15
CA ARG A 186 24.50 5.16 29.27
C ARG A 186 24.32 6.52 29.94
N TYR A 187 23.24 7.22 29.62
CA TYR A 187 22.91 8.50 30.26
C TYR A 187 22.71 8.33 31.77
N HIS A 188 21.99 7.27 32.18
CA HIS A 188 21.77 6.99 33.60
C HIS A 188 23.07 6.61 34.33
N GLU A 189 23.93 5.83 33.70
CA GLU A 189 25.27 5.51 34.23
C GLU A 189 26.11 6.77 34.42
N LEU A 190 26.14 7.66 33.42
CA LEU A 190 26.87 8.92 33.49
C LEU A 190 26.34 9.83 34.59
N LEU A 191 25.00 9.95 34.69
CA LEU A 191 24.36 10.74 35.75
C LEU A 191 24.72 10.22 37.13
N THR A 192 24.73 8.90 37.31
CA THR A 192 25.11 8.27 38.57
C THR A 192 26.59 8.51 38.89
N ALA A 193 27.47 8.43 37.90
CA ALA A 193 28.89 8.72 38.04
C ALA A 193 29.13 10.18 38.43
N GLU A 194 28.42 11.14 37.81
CA GLU A 194 28.50 12.55 38.18
C GLU A 194 28.01 12.82 39.61
N GLN A 195 26.88 12.23 40.02
CA GLN A 195 26.37 12.38 41.38
C GLN A 195 27.35 11.83 42.41
N SER A 196 28.00 10.70 42.12
CA SER A 196 29.06 10.13 42.95
C SER A 196 30.28 11.06 43.02
N LEU A 197 30.73 11.59 41.88
CA LEU A 197 31.85 12.53 41.82
C LEU A 197 31.55 13.82 42.61
N ASN A 198 30.35 14.38 42.47
CA ASN A 198 29.93 15.57 43.19
C ASN A 198 29.91 15.32 44.71
N THR A 199 29.37 14.18 45.15
CA THR A 199 29.39 13.77 46.56
C THR A 199 30.82 13.69 47.09
N ARG A 200 31.74 13.08 46.34
CA ARG A 200 33.16 13.01 46.70
C ARG A 200 33.80 14.39 46.79
N LEU A 201 33.58 15.25 45.79
CA LEU A 201 34.08 16.63 45.77
C LEU A 201 33.56 17.45 46.95
N GLN A 202 32.30 17.28 47.35
CA GLN A 202 31.74 17.92 48.54
C GLN A 202 32.43 17.44 49.82
N SER A 203 32.65 16.13 49.95
CA SER A 203 33.35 15.56 51.11
C SER A 203 34.80 16.04 51.21
N GLU A 204 35.49 16.14 50.08
CA GLU A 204 36.88 16.62 50.00
C GLU A 204 36.96 18.11 50.32
N ASN A 205 36.03 18.92 49.80
CA ASN A 205 35.94 20.34 50.16
C ASN A 205 35.69 20.55 51.65
N LEU A 206 34.83 19.75 52.28
CA LEU A 206 34.60 19.81 53.72
C LEU A 206 35.86 19.43 54.51
N SER A 207 36.58 18.39 54.08
CA SER A 207 37.85 17.96 54.67
C SER A 207 38.91 19.05 54.58
N LEU A 208 39.09 19.66 53.39
CA LEU A 208 40.03 20.76 53.18
C LEU A 208 39.69 21.98 54.03
N ARG A 209 38.40 22.34 54.14
CA ARG A 209 37.95 23.42 55.03
C ARG A 209 38.27 23.12 56.50
N SER A 210 38.09 21.87 56.95
CA SER A 210 38.45 21.44 58.29
C SER A 210 39.95 21.53 58.54
N LEU A 211 40.76 21.01 57.61
CA LEU A 211 42.22 21.09 57.66
C LEU A 211 42.71 22.54 57.70
N LEU A 212 42.22 23.40 56.82
CA LEU A 212 42.55 24.84 56.83
C LEU A 212 42.18 25.51 58.16
N SER A 213 40.99 25.20 58.70
CA SER A 213 40.56 25.72 60.00
C SER A 213 41.48 25.28 61.13
N ASN A 214 41.85 23.99 61.15
CA ASN A 214 42.75 23.43 62.17
C ASN A 214 44.16 24.00 62.05
N THR A 215 44.73 24.06 60.85
CA THR A 215 46.03 24.68 60.60
C THR A 215 46.03 26.16 61.03
N ALA A 216 44.97 26.91 60.70
CA ALA A 216 44.83 28.30 61.15
C ALA A 216 44.67 28.45 62.67
N LYS A 217 44.13 27.45 63.37
CA LYS A 217 44.10 27.42 64.85
C LYS A 217 45.50 27.15 65.40
N VAL A 218 46.21 26.16 64.88
CA VAL A 218 47.59 25.82 65.28
C VAL A 218 48.51 27.02 65.11
N ILE A 219 48.46 27.68 63.94
CA ILE A 219 49.25 28.90 63.68
C ILE A 219 48.93 30.00 64.71
N ARG A 220 47.65 30.20 65.03
CA ARG A 220 47.24 31.20 66.02
C ARG A 220 47.72 30.86 67.43
N THR A 221 47.69 29.60 67.83
CA THR A 221 48.20 29.18 69.15
C THR A 221 49.71 29.31 69.22
N THR A 222 50.44 28.89 68.18
CA THR A 222 51.91 29.00 68.16
C THR A 222 52.40 30.45 68.15
N LEU A 223 51.70 31.36 67.45
CA LEU A 223 52.03 32.79 67.44
C LEU A 223 51.63 33.52 68.74
N ALA A 224 50.75 32.95 69.56
CA ALA A 224 50.32 33.54 70.82
C ALA A 224 51.19 33.13 72.01
N ASP A 225 51.98 32.05 71.86
CA ASP A 225 52.91 31.54 72.86
C ASP A 225 54.34 32.13 72.72
N GLU A 226 54.60 32.93 71.68
CA GLU A 226 55.81 33.75 71.47
C GLU A 226 55.64 35.18 71.99
#